data_AF-A0A505H2M6-F1
#
_entry.id   AF-A0A505H2M6-F1
#
_cell.length_a   1.000
_cell.length_b   1.000
_cell.length_c   1.000
_cell.angle_alpha   90.00
_cell.angle_beta   90.00
_cell.angle_gamma   90.00
#
_symmetry.space_group_name_H-M   'P 1'
#
loop_
_entity.id
_entity.type
_entity.pdbx_description
1 polymer ?
#
loop_
_entity_poly.entity_id
_entity_poly.type
_entity_poly.pdbx_seq_one_letter_code
_entity_poly.pdbx_strand_id
1 'polypeptide(L)'
;TELLATERGRAARAAADADAELRRARARLAEAEAAAGVARASAKEARSVDDARLWLLLETIGQAAVGLRRELALDPVDKLPADFVADAFAEQPGAAQAGPSTRARDTDDPARLDQLLALPRAHLVVDGYNVTKRGFGEMSLEQQRKRLITGLGGIAAQTGDEVTVVFDGAERIHGLPPAPRGVRVLFSRKGETADELIRRLVRAEPAGRPVVVVSSDREVADGVRRHGAYPLGADSLLRRLARS
;
A
#
# COMPACT_ATOMS: atom_id res chain seq x y z
N THR A 1 -15.65 81.10 28.01
CA THR A 1 -17.01 80.58 28.21
C THR A 1 -16.91 79.29 29.00
N GLU A 2 -17.66 79.15 30.10
CA GLU A 2 -17.68 77.92 30.93
C GLU A 2 -17.93 76.65 30.11
N LEU A 3 -18.75 76.76 29.07
CA LEU A 3 -19.02 75.69 28.10
C LEU A 3 -17.76 75.04 27.51
N LEU A 4 -16.74 75.82 27.13
CA LEU A 4 -15.48 75.27 26.59
C LEU A 4 -14.67 74.51 27.65
N ALA A 5 -14.74 74.92 28.91
CA ALA A 5 -14.07 74.22 30.01
C ALA A 5 -14.80 72.90 30.34
N THR A 6 -16.13 72.90 30.31
CA THR A 6 -16.93 71.69 30.52
C THR A 6 -16.73 70.66 29.41
N GLU A 7 -16.72 71.08 28.13
CA GLU A 7 -16.44 70.18 27.00
C GLU A 7 -15.03 69.59 27.08
N ARG A 8 -14.02 70.40 27.41
CA ARG A 8 -12.64 69.90 27.63
C ARG A 8 -12.57 68.88 28.78
N GLY A 9 -13.30 69.10 29.87
CA GLY A 9 -13.39 68.15 30.98
C GLY A 9 -14.04 66.82 30.60
N ARG A 10 -15.11 66.85 29.80
CA ARG A 10 -15.75 65.62 29.28
C ARG A 10 -14.84 64.86 28.34
N ALA A 11 -14.17 65.57 27.41
CA ALA A 11 -13.22 64.96 26.50
C ALA A 11 -12.03 64.32 27.24
N ALA A 12 -11.48 65.00 28.26
CA ALA A 12 -10.41 64.45 29.08
C ALA A 12 -10.83 63.19 29.85
N ARG A 13 -12.07 63.16 30.37
CA ARG A 13 -12.61 61.98 31.05
C ARG A 13 -12.83 60.81 30.10
N ALA A 14 -13.42 61.06 28.93
CA ALA A 14 -13.60 60.04 27.91
C ALA A 14 -12.26 59.45 27.43
N ALA A 15 -11.23 60.29 27.27
CA ALA A 15 -9.88 59.84 26.95
C ALA A 15 -9.28 58.98 28.08
N ALA A 16 -9.44 59.39 29.34
CA ALA A 16 -8.96 58.61 30.49
C ALA A 16 -9.67 57.26 30.62
N ASP A 17 -10.98 57.22 30.36
CA ASP A 17 -11.77 55.98 30.36
C ASP A 17 -11.32 55.05 29.22
N ALA A 18 -11.12 55.58 28.01
CA ALA A 18 -10.59 54.82 26.88
C ALA A 18 -9.17 54.28 27.14
N ASP A 19 -8.29 55.06 27.76
CA ASP A 19 -6.95 54.62 28.16
C ASP A 19 -7.01 53.54 29.27
N ALA A 20 -7.97 53.63 30.19
CA ALA A 20 -8.20 52.59 31.19
C ALA A 20 -8.71 51.29 30.54
N GLU A 21 -9.62 51.37 29.57
CA GLU A 21 -10.10 50.23 28.81
C GLU A 21 -9.00 49.59 27.96
N LEU A 22 -8.19 50.40 27.27
CA LEU A 22 -7.06 49.92 26.48
C LEU A 22 -6.03 49.20 27.36
N ARG A 23 -5.74 49.73 28.55
CA ARG A 23 -4.87 49.06 29.53
C ARG A 23 -5.45 47.72 29.99
N ARG A 24 -6.75 47.66 30.30
CA ARG A 24 -7.43 46.41 30.68
C ARG A 24 -7.43 45.39 29.53
N ALA A 25 -7.70 45.83 28.30
CA ALA A 25 -7.68 44.97 27.12
C ALA A 25 -6.28 44.41 26.85
N ARG A 26 -5.23 45.25 26.95
CA ARG A 26 -3.84 44.82 26.83
C ARG A 26 -3.44 43.82 27.92
N ALA A 27 -3.87 44.04 29.16
CA ALA A 27 -3.61 43.11 30.26
C ALA A 27 -4.27 41.74 30.01
N ARG A 28 -5.54 41.72 29.58
CA ARG A 28 -6.25 40.48 29.22
C ARG A 28 -5.61 39.76 28.03
N LEU A 29 -5.14 40.49 27.02
CA LEU A 29 -4.44 39.91 25.88
C LEU A 29 -3.13 39.25 26.31
N ALA A 30 -2.32 39.94 27.13
CA ALA A 30 -1.07 39.39 27.65
C ALA A 30 -1.30 38.12 28.50
N GLU A 31 -2.35 38.11 29.33
CA GLU A 31 -2.75 36.93 30.11
C GLU A 31 -3.17 35.76 29.21
N ALA A 32 -4.00 36.03 28.18
CA ALA A 32 -4.44 35.02 27.23
C ALA A 32 -3.27 34.45 26.41
N GLU A 33 -2.33 35.29 25.98
CA GLU A 33 -1.11 34.86 25.26
C GLU A 33 -0.22 33.99 26.15
N ALA A 34 -0.02 34.36 27.41
CA ALA A 34 0.72 33.55 28.38
C ALA A 34 0.06 32.18 28.61
N ALA A 35 -1.26 32.16 28.83
CA ALA A 35 -2.02 30.91 28.99
C ALA A 35 -1.96 30.01 27.74
N ALA A 36 -2.07 30.60 26.54
CA ALA A 36 -1.91 29.89 25.28
C ALA A 36 -0.49 29.34 25.10
N GLY A 37 0.53 30.09 25.52
CA GLY A 37 1.93 29.66 25.52
C GLY A 37 2.14 28.42 26.40
N VAL A 38 1.63 28.44 27.63
CA VAL A 38 1.69 27.29 28.56
C VAL A 38 0.96 26.08 27.97
N ALA A 39 -0.27 26.26 27.48
CA ALA A 39 -1.05 25.17 26.90
C ALA A 39 -0.35 24.51 25.70
N ARG A 40 0.29 25.31 24.83
CA ARG A 40 1.08 24.81 23.69
C ARG A 40 2.31 24.03 24.14
N ALA A 41 3.02 24.52 25.16
CA ALA A 41 4.18 23.83 25.71
C ALA A 41 3.80 22.47 26.31
N SER A 42 2.74 22.42 27.12
CA SER A 42 2.22 21.17 27.69
C SER A 42 1.75 20.19 26.63
N ALA A 43 1.05 20.65 25.58
CA ALA A 43 0.65 19.79 24.47
C ALA A 43 1.85 19.23 23.70
N LYS A 44 2.90 20.02 23.50
CA LYS A 44 4.15 19.56 22.88
C LYS A 44 4.86 18.51 23.74
N GLU A 45 4.89 18.70 25.05
CA GLU A 45 5.47 17.75 26.00
C GLU A 45 4.70 16.43 26.01
N ALA A 46 3.36 16.48 26.10
CA ALA A 46 2.51 15.30 26.01
C ALA A 46 2.76 14.51 24.71
N ARG A 47 2.81 15.20 23.56
CA ARG A 47 3.15 14.57 22.28
C ARG A 47 4.54 13.94 22.28
N SER A 48 5.53 14.61 22.88
CA SER A 48 6.89 14.05 22.97
C SER A 48 6.94 12.78 23.83
N VAL A 49 6.14 12.70 24.89
CA VAL A 49 6.00 11.50 25.72
C VAL A 49 5.32 10.38 24.94
N ASP A 50 4.28 10.68 24.18
CA ASP A 50 3.59 9.70 23.34
C ASP A 50 4.48 9.18 22.20
N ASP A 51 5.24 10.06 21.54
CA ASP A 51 6.22 9.70 20.52
C ASP A 51 7.32 8.78 21.12
N ALA A 52 7.80 9.08 22.32
CA ALA A 52 8.77 8.25 23.03
C ALA A 52 8.20 6.87 23.42
N ARG A 53 6.94 6.82 23.87
CA ARG A 53 6.24 5.57 24.16
C ARG A 53 6.06 4.72 22.90
N LEU A 54 5.63 5.32 21.80
CA LEU A 54 5.47 4.63 20.51
C LEU A 54 6.80 4.06 20.04
N TRP A 55 7.88 4.84 20.11
CA TRP A 55 9.21 4.38 19.75
C TRP A 55 9.64 3.17 20.60
N LEU A 56 9.46 3.22 21.92
CA LEU A 56 9.81 2.12 22.82
C LEU A 56 9.00 0.84 22.53
N LEU A 57 7.71 0.99 22.23
CA LEU A 57 6.85 -0.15 21.86
C LEU A 57 7.32 -0.81 20.57
N LEU A 58 7.63 -0.02 19.54
CA LEU A 58 8.14 -0.53 18.26
C LEU A 58 9.49 -1.24 18.43
N GLU A 59 10.41 -0.67 19.21
CA GLU A 59 11.69 -1.30 19.54
C GLU A 59 11.49 -2.64 20.26
N THR A 60 10.59 -2.67 21.24
CA THR A 60 10.27 -3.89 22.01
C THR A 60 9.71 -4.99 21.11
N ILE A 61 8.80 -4.67 20.19
CA ILE A 61 8.26 -5.62 19.21
C ILE A 61 9.36 -6.13 18.28
N GLY A 62 10.24 -5.25 17.82
CA GLY A 62 11.40 -5.62 16.99
C GLY A 62 12.31 -6.62 17.68
N GLN A 63 12.69 -6.35 18.93
CA GLN A 63 13.51 -7.27 19.74
C GLN A 63 12.79 -8.58 20.04
N ALA A 64 11.49 -8.54 20.34
CA ALA A 64 10.69 -9.75 20.57
C ALA A 64 10.64 -10.64 19.32
N ALA A 65 10.50 -10.07 18.12
CA ALA A 65 10.54 -10.81 16.87
C ALA A 65 11.91 -11.47 16.60
N VAL A 66 13.01 -10.77 16.93
CA VAL A 66 14.37 -11.33 16.85
C VAL A 66 14.53 -12.51 17.82
N GLY A 67 14.13 -12.31 19.08
CA GLY A 67 14.17 -13.35 20.11
C GLY A 67 13.38 -14.59 19.71
N LEU A 68 12.15 -14.40 19.24
CA LEU A 68 11.28 -15.50 18.80
C LEU A 68 11.89 -16.30 17.64
N ARG A 69 12.50 -15.64 16.63
CA ARG A 69 13.20 -16.35 15.54
C ARG A 69 14.34 -17.22 16.07
N ARG A 70 15.11 -16.70 17.03
CA ARG A 70 16.22 -17.43 17.65
C ARG A 70 15.72 -18.64 18.46
N GLU A 71 14.71 -18.44 19.31
CA GLU A 71 14.15 -19.51 20.15
C GLU A 71 13.50 -20.62 19.32
N LEU A 72 12.83 -20.27 18.22
CA LEU A 72 12.22 -21.23 17.30
C LEU A 72 13.22 -21.81 16.28
N ALA A 73 14.50 -21.44 16.33
CA ALA A 73 15.53 -21.83 15.36
C ALA A 73 15.09 -21.61 13.90
N LEU A 74 14.43 -20.48 13.63
CA LEU A 74 13.94 -20.14 12.29
C LEU A 74 15.07 -19.53 11.47
N ASP A 75 15.70 -20.37 10.65
CA ASP A 75 16.63 -19.92 9.62
C ASP A 75 15.88 -19.34 8.40
N PRO A 76 16.51 -18.45 7.62
CA PRO A 76 15.96 -18.02 6.34
C PRO A 76 15.67 -19.23 5.44
N VAL A 77 14.45 -19.30 4.90
CA VAL A 77 14.04 -20.38 4.01
C VAL A 77 14.56 -20.15 2.59
N ASP A 78 15.03 -21.22 1.94
CA ASP A 78 15.48 -21.19 0.53
C ASP A 78 14.32 -21.14 -0.47
N LYS A 79 13.11 -21.52 -0.04
CA LYS A 79 11.88 -21.54 -0.84
C LYS A 79 10.77 -20.77 -0.16
N LEU A 80 10.04 -19.97 -0.94
CA LEU A 80 8.84 -19.26 -0.51
C LEU A 80 7.58 -20.09 -0.83
N PRO A 81 6.43 -19.83 -0.20
CA PRO A 81 5.21 -20.62 -0.40
C PRO A 81 4.80 -20.79 -1.87
N ALA A 82 4.92 -19.73 -2.68
CA ALA A 82 4.66 -19.79 -4.11
C ALA A 82 5.61 -20.69 -4.91
N ASP A 83 6.84 -20.96 -4.42
CA ASP A 83 7.74 -21.96 -5.02
C ASP A 83 7.17 -23.37 -4.85
N PHE A 84 6.60 -23.70 -3.70
CA PHE A 84 5.94 -25.01 -3.49
C PHE A 84 4.72 -25.17 -4.39
N VAL A 85 3.96 -24.10 -4.61
CA VAL A 85 2.84 -24.12 -5.57
C VAL A 85 3.36 -24.32 -6.99
N ALA A 86 4.46 -23.65 -7.36
CA ALA A 86 5.09 -23.81 -8.68
C ALA A 86 5.63 -25.23 -8.90
N ASP A 87 6.29 -25.81 -7.90
CA ASP A 87 6.81 -27.19 -7.93
C ASP A 87 5.66 -28.20 -8.05
N ALA A 88 4.60 -28.07 -7.24
CA ALA A 88 3.40 -28.89 -7.38
C ALA A 88 2.71 -28.69 -8.74
N PHE A 89 2.81 -27.48 -9.31
CA PHE A 89 2.36 -27.19 -10.68
C PHE A 89 3.21 -27.83 -11.77
N ALA A 90 4.45 -28.22 -11.47
CA ALA A 90 5.24 -29.06 -12.36
C ALA A 90 4.78 -30.53 -12.33
N GLU A 91 4.15 -31.03 -11.25
CA GLU A 91 4.05 -32.48 -10.98
C GLU A 91 2.66 -33.17 -11.06
N GLN A 92 1.48 -32.49 -11.00
CA GLN A 92 0.16 -33.18 -10.83
C GLN A 92 -1.11 -32.51 -11.43
N PRO A 93 -2.06 -33.20 -12.12
CA PRO A 93 -3.25 -32.57 -12.77
C PRO A 93 -4.59 -32.52 -11.96
N GLY A 94 -5.37 -31.42 -12.13
CA GLY A 94 -6.84 -31.23 -11.86
C GLY A 94 -7.27 -30.73 -10.45
N ALA A 95 -8.35 -29.95 -10.17
CA ALA A 95 -9.53 -29.44 -10.91
C ALA A 95 -10.23 -28.23 -10.17
N ALA A 96 -11.29 -27.69 -10.78
CA ALA A 96 -11.84 -26.32 -10.78
C ALA A 96 -12.93 -25.89 -9.75
N GLN A 97 -13.24 -24.57 -9.67
CA GLN A 97 -14.61 -23.96 -9.64
C GLN A 97 -14.71 -22.43 -9.30
N ALA A 98 -15.80 -21.80 -9.77
CA ALA A 98 -15.99 -20.35 -10.03
C ALA A 98 -17.30 -19.70 -9.47
N GLY A 99 -17.32 -18.36 -9.22
CA GLY A 99 -18.53 -17.54 -8.91
C GLY A 99 -18.32 -16.10 -8.32
N PRO A 100 -19.32 -15.16 -8.41
CA PRO A 100 -19.09 -13.73 -8.78
C PRO A 100 -19.57 -12.59 -7.82
N SER A 101 -19.00 -11.37 -7.91
CA SER A 101 -19.58 -10.04 -8.30
C SER A 101 -19.30 -8.75 -7.43
N THR A 102 -18.94 -7.63 -8.12
CA THR A 102 -19.00 -6.16 -7.79
C THR A 102 -17.99 -5.58 -6.75
N ARG A 103 -17.36 -4.38 -6.78
CA ARG A 103 -17.42 -3.05 -7.47
C ARG A 103 -15.96 -2.56 -7.75
N ALA A 104 -15.70 -1.77 -8.81
CA ALA A 104 -14.36 -1.55 -9.40
C ALA A 104 -14.05 -0.06 -9.67
N ARG A 105 -13.84 0.77 -8.64
CA ARG A 105 -13.45 2.18 -8.84
C ARG A 105 -12.24 2.64 -8.04
N ASP A 106 -11.85 1.91 -6.99
CA ASP A 106 -10.69 2.23 -6.14
C ASP A 106 -9.49 1.29 -6.39
N THR A 107 -9.65 0.36 -7.36
CA THR A 107 -8.71 -0.71 -7.68
C THR A 107 -7.67 -0.31 -8.72
N ASP A 108 -7.85 0.82 -9.39
CA ASP A 108 -7.09 1.19 -10.60
C ASP A 108 -6.04 2.29 -10.33
N ASP A 109 -5.86 2.67 -9.06
CA ASP A 109 -4.90 3.70 -8.65
C ASP A 109 -3.47 3.14 -8.50
N PRO A 110 -2.49 3.64 -9.28
CA PRO A 110 -1.09 3.23 -9.14
C PRO A 110 -0.48 3.63 -7.79
N ALA A 111 -0.95 4.70 -7.12
CA ALA A 111 -0.42 5.08 -5.80
C ALA A 111 -0.78 4.05 -4.73
N ARG A 112 -1.95 3.42 -4.85
CA ARG A 112 -2.36 2.30 -4.00
C ARG A 112 -1.48 1.06 -4.22
N LEU A 113 -1.11 0.76 -5.47
CA LEU A 113 -0.14 -0.29 -5.78
C LEU A 113 1.20 0.01 -5.12
N ASP A 114 1.70 1.25 -5.25
CA ASP A 114 2.96 1.68 -4.62
C ASP A 114 2.92 1.51 -3.08
N GLN A 115 1.81 1.88 -2.43
CA GLN A 115 1.64 1.72 -0.98
C GLN A 115 1.65 0.25 -0.53
N LEU A 116 1.02 -0.64 -1.31
CA LEU A 116 0.97 -2.06 -0.97
C LEU A 116 2.31 -2.77 -1.21
N LEU A 117 3.03 -2.39 -2.26
CA LEU A 117 4.39 -2.89 -2.53
C LEU A 117 5.45 -2.26 -1.60
N ALA A 118 5.12 -1.21 -0.86
CA ALA A 118 5.99 -0.70 0.20
C ALA A 118 5.90 -1.53 1.49
N LEU A 119 4.92 -2.46 1.59
CA LEU A 119 4.80 -3.34 2.74
C LEU A 119 5.91 -4.41 2.72
N PRO A 120 6.52 -4.77 3.86
CA PRO A 120 7.62 -5.72 3.89
C PRO A 120 7.24 -7.10 3.31
N ARG A 121 8.06 -7.58 2.37
CA ARG A 121 7.93 -8.90 1.70
C ARG A 121 6.56 -9.11 1.06
N ALA A 122 6.03 -8.08 0.40
CA ALA A 122 4.82 -8.22 -0.37
C ALA A 122 5.03 -9.26 -1.49
N HIS A 123 3.94 -9.92 -1.89
CA HIS A 123 3.92 -10.81 -3.04
C HIS A 123 2.97 -10.25 -4.09
N LEU A 124 3.50 -9.86 -5.25
CA LEU A 124 2.72 -9.38 -6.38
C LEU A 124 2.39 -10.54 -7.32
N VAL A 125 1.11 -10.90 -7.41
CA VAL A 125 0.59 -11.89 -8.36
C VAL A 125 -0.14 -11.19 -9.49
N VAL A 126 0.21 -11.48 -10.74
CA VAL A 126 -0.31 -10.79 -11.92
C VAL A 126 -0.99 -11.75 -12.86
N ASP A 127 -2.24 -11.46 -13.21
CA ASP A 127 -2.94 -12.10 -14.32
C ASP A 127 -2.43 -11.53 -15.65
N GLY A 128 -1.58 -12.30 -16.30
CA GLY A 128 -0.79 -11.88 -17.45
C GLY A 128 -1.66 -11.39 -18.61
N TYR A 129 -2.57 -12.23 -19.11
CA TYR A 129 -3.37 -11.85 -20.28
C TYR A 129 -4.44 -10.81 -19.98
N ASN A 130 -4.93 -10.72 -18.74
CA ASN A 130 -5.80 -9.62 -18.33
C ASN A 130 -5.09 -8.27 -18.47
N VAL A 131 -3.82 -8.21 -18.04
CA VAL A 131 -3.00 -7.00 -18.13
C VAL A 131 -2.59 -6.73 -19.59
N THR A 132 -2.07 -7.73 -20.30
CA THR A 132 -1.50 -7.50 -21.64
C THR A 132 -2.55 -7.15 -22.68
N LYS A 133 -3.72 -7.80 -22.66
CA LYS A 133 -4.83 -7.48 -23.60
C LYS A 133 -5.34 -6.06 -23.42
N ARG A 134 -5.27 -5.52 -22.20
CA ARG A 134 -5.73 -4.15 -21.88
C ARG A 134 -4.71 -3.07 -22.22
N GLY A 135 -3.42 -3.36 -22.04
CA GLY A 135 -2.35 -2.37 -22.27
C GLY A 135 -1.76 -2.37 -23.67
N PHE A 136 -1.68 -3.53 -24.34
CA PHE A 136 -0.96 -3.70 -25.59
C PHE A 136 -1.51 -4.87 -26.41
N GLY A 137 -2.84 -4.97 -26.49
CA GLY A 137 -3.58 -6.04 -27.17
C GLY A 137 -3.29 -6.20 -28.67
N GLU A 138 -2.82 -5.13 -29.33
CA GLU A 138 -2.44 -5.12 -30.76
C GLU A 138 -1.12 -5.86 -31.05
N MET A 139 -0.33 -6.18 -30.03
CA MET A 139 0.95 -6.89 -30.18
C MET A 139 0.75 -8.41 -30.29
N SER A 140 1.72 -9.12 -30.86
CA SER A 140 1.72 -10.59 -30.80
C SER A 140 1.79 -11.08 -29.35
N LEU A 141 1.19 -12.24 -29.03
CA LEU A 141 1.19 -12.78 -27.66
C LEU A 141 2.60 -12.93 -27.08
N GLU A 142 3.59 -13.24 -27.91
CA GLU A 142 4.99 -13.30 -27.50
C GLU A 142 5.54 -11.93 -27.08
N GLN A 143 5.30 -10.90 -27.89
CA GLN A 143 5.69 -9.52 -27.58
C GLN A 143 4.98 -9.00 -26.34
N GLN A 144 3.69 -9.34 -26.18
CA GLN A 144 2.91 -9.03 -24.99
C GLN A 144 3.57 -9.61 -23.73
N ARG A 145 3.85 -10.93 -23.72
CA ARG A 145 4.50 -11.60 -22.59
C ARG A 145 5.87 -11.00 -22.28
N LYS A 146 6.72 -10.83 -23.30
CA LYS A 146 8.05 -10.27 -23.16
C LYS A 146 8.01 -8.87 -22.52
N ARG A 147 7.14 -7.99 -23.02
CA ARG A 147 6.99 -6.62 -22.51
C ARG A 147 6.54 -6.61 -21.04
N LEU A 148 5.54 -7.43 -20.70
CA LEU A 148 5.06 -7.52 -19.31
C LEU A 148 6.16 -8.05 -18.38
N ILE A 149 6.81 -9.16 -18.73
CA ILE A 149 7.87 -9.78 -17.91
C ILE A 149 9.03 -8.82 -17.68
N THR A 150 9.48 -8.09 -18.71
CA THR A 150 10.52 -7.07 -18.55
C THR A 150 10.09 -5.96 -17.60
N GLY A 151 8.86 -5.45 -17.73
CA GLY A 151 8.33 -4.41 -16.83
C GLY A 151 8.23 -4.88 -15.38
N LEU A 152 7.76 -6.11 -15.15
CA LEU A 152 7.71 -6.73 -13.83
C LEU A 152 9.09 -6.94 -13.23
N GLY A 153 10.11 -7.22 -14.05
CA GLY A 153 11.51 -7.27 -13.62
C GLY A 153 11.98 -5.93 -13.04
N GLY A 154 11.56 -4.81 -13.63
CA GLY A 154 11.84 -3.48 -13.08
C GLY A 154 11.20 -3.25 -11.71
N ILE A 155 9.94 -3.68 -11.53
CA ILE A 155 9.25 -3.60 -10.24
C ILE A 155 9.95 -4.48 -9.19
N ALA A 156 10.25 -5.74 -9.51
CA ALA A 156 10.95 -6.67 -8.62
C ALA A 156 12.32 -6.12 -8.21
N ALA A 157 13.07 -5.51 -9.13
CA ALA A 157 14.37 -4.91 -8.83
C ALA A 157 14.28 -3.66 -7.92
N GLN A 158 13.23 -2.86 -8.07
CA GLN A 158 13.02 -1.65 -7.26
C GLN A 158 12.52 -1.94 -5.85
N THR A 159 11.62 -2.93 -5.73
CA THR A 159 10.93 -3.24 -4.46
C THR A 159 11.64 -4.33 -3.67
N GLY A 160 12.36 -5.24 -4.36
CA GLY A 160 12.86 -6.48 -3.75
C GLY A 160 11.77 -7.50 -3.44
N ASP A 161 10.53 -7.22 -3.84
CA ASP A 161 9.38 -8.09 -3.60
C ASP A 161 9.36 -9.26 -4.57
N GLU A 162 8.66 -10.30 -4.13
CA GLU A 162 8.38 -11.46 -4.96
C GLU A 162 7.31 -11.09 -6.00
N VAL A 163 7.57 -11.37 -7.28
CA VAL A 163 6.62 -11.14 -8.35
C VAL A 163 6.31 -12.45 -9.07
N THR A 164 5.04 -12.78 -9.26
CA THR A 164 4.59 -13.94 -10.02
C THR A 164 3.60 -13.51 -11.08
N VAL A 165 3.88 -13.79 -12.35
CA VAL A 165 2.93 -13.59 -13.45
C VAL A 165 2.40 -14.93 -13.91
N VAL A 166 1.08 -15.02 -14.04
CA VAL A 166 0.37 -16.22 -14.48
C VAL A 166 -0.25 -15.96 -15.85
N PHE A 167 0.07 -16.79 -16.84
CA PHE A 167 -0.55 -16.72 -18.17
C PHE A 167 -1.49 -17.91 -18.37
N ASP A 168 -2.67 -17.65 -18.94
CA ASP A 168 -3.62 -18.69 -19.29
C ASP A 168 -3.22 -19.45 -20.56
N GLY A 169 -3.02 -20.76 -20.50
CA GLY A 169 -2.84 -21.60 -21.70
C GLY A 169 -1.65 -22.57 -21.61
N ALA A 170 -1.92 -23.78 -22.10
CA ALA A 170 -1.04 -24.94 -22.03
C ALA A 170 -0.10 -25.11 -23.24
N GLU A 171 0.11 -24.08 -24.06
CA GLU A 171 1.03 -24.20 -25.18
C GLU A 171 2.47 -24.28 -24.67
N ARG A 172 3.27 -25.23 -25.19
CA ARG A 172 4.72 -25.24 -24.99
C ARG A 172 5.28 -23.97 -25.60
N ILE A 173 5.48 -22.96 -24.75
CA ILE A 173 6.00 -21.67 -25.20
C ILE A 173 7.51 -21.83 -25.36
N HIS A 174 7.94 -21.94 -26.61
CA HIS A 174 9.35 -21.91 -26.96
C HIS A 174 9.79 -20.44 -27.06
N GLY A 175 10.99 -20.12 -26.59
CA GLY A 175 11.60 -18.80 -26.81
C GLY A 175 11.20 -17.68 -25.84
N LEU A 176 10.57 -17.99 -24.69
CA LEU A 176 10.43 -16.98 -23.63
C LEU A 176 11.84 -16.62 -23.12
N PRO A 177 12.22 -15.32 -23.03
CA PRO A 177 13.47 -14.96 -22.38
C PRO A 177 13.49 -15.50 -20.94
N PRO A 178 14.67 -15.84 -20.39
CA PRO A 178 14.77 -16.24 -19.00
C PRO A 178 14.13 -15.16 -18.12
N ALA A 179 13.29 -15.59 -17.18
CA ALA A 179 12.59 -14.66 -16.31
C ALA A 179 13.61 -13.81 -15.53
N PRO A 180 13.42 -12.49 -15.43
CA PRO A 180 14.26 -11.64 -14.59
C PRO A 180 14.32 -12.18 -13.16
N ARG A 181 15.45 -11.96 -12.48
CA ARG A 181 15.60 -12.33 -11.07
C ARG A 181 14.50 -11.66 -10.24
N GLY A 182 13.80 -12.44 -9.41
CA GLY A 182 12.67 -11.97 -8.61
C GLY A 182 11.29 -12.07 -9.30
N VAL A 183 11.25 -12.47 -10.58
CA VAL A 183 10.00 -12.70 -11.32
C VAL A 183 9.83 -14.19 -11.61
N ARG A 184 8.73 -14.77 -11.13
CA ARG A 184 8.27 -16.11 -11.46
C ARG A 184 7.24 -16.04 -12.59
N VAL A 185 7.41 -16.85 -13.62
CA VAL A 185 6.47 -16.94 -14.75
C VAL A 185 5.83 -18.32 -14.73
N LEU A 186 4.51 -18.37 -14.54
CA LEU A 186 3.73 -19.60 -14.52
C LEU A 186 2.72 -19.61 -15.66
N PHE A 187 2.42 -20.81 -16.15
CA PHE A 187 1.37 -21.04 -17.14
C PHE A 187 0.30 -21.93 -16.52
N SER A 188 -0.97 -21.58 -16.72
CA SER A 188 -2.08 -22.46 -16.35
C SER A 188 -2.01 -23.74 -17.19
N ARG A 189 -2.56 -24.82 -16.65
CA ARG A 189 -2.55 -26.12 -17.32
C ARG A 189 -3.73 -26.26 -18.29
N LYS A 190 -3.67 -27.28 -19.14
CA LYS A 190 -4.80 -27.60 -20.02
C LYS A 190 -6.00 -28.01 -19.17
N GLY A 191 -7.10 -27.26 -19.28
CA GLY A 191 -8.32 -27.50 -18.51
C GLY A 191 -8.35 -26.81 -17.14
N GLU A 192 -7.38 -25.95 -16.85
CA GLU A 192 -7.36 -25.07 -15.67
C GLU A 192 -7.19 -23.62 -16.12
N THR A 193 -7.88 -22.69 -15.44
CA THR A 193 -7.77 -21.25 -15.74
C THR A 193 -6.63 -20.63 -14.94
N ALA A 194 -6.07 -19.52 -15.45
CA ALA A 194 -5.13 -18.70 -14.69
C ALA A 194 -5.71 -18.28 -13.31
N ASP A 195 -7.00 -18.01 -13.25
CA ASP A 195 -7.73 -17.61 -12.04
C ASP A 195 -7.61 -18.64 -10.90
N GLU A 196 -7.72 -19.92 -11.24
CA GLU A 196 -7.63 -21.01 -10.27
C GLU A 196 -6.23 -21.16 -9.70
N LEU A 197 -5.22 -21.04 -10.56
CA LEU A 197 -3.81 -21.01 -10.17
C LEU A 197 -3.53 -19.78 -9.27
N ILE A 198 -4.02 -18.60 -9.63
CA ILE A 198 -3.89 -17.37 -8.81
C ILE A 198 -4.51 -17.57 -7.42
N ARG A 199 -5.73 -18.13 -7.34
CA ARG A 199 -6.36 -18.43 -6.05
C ARG A 199 -5.54 -19.42 -5.22
N ARG A 200 -4.89 -20.38 -5.88
CA ARG A 200 -4.04 -21.38 -5.21
C ARG A 200 -2.75 -20.77 -4.66
N LEU A 201 -2.12 -19.87 -5.42
CA LEU A 201 -0.99 -19.07 -4.97
C LEU A 201 -1.36 -18.28 -3.72
N VAL A 202 -2.47 -17.53 -3.77
CA VAL A 202 -2.94 -16.74 -2.63
C VAL A 202 -3.23 -17.60 -1.39
N ARG A 203 -3.85 -18.77 -1.56
CA ARG A 203 -4.14 -19.69 -0.44
C ARG A 203 -2.90 -20.30 0.20
N ALA A 204 -1.81 -20.44 -0.55
CA ALA A 204 -0.57 -21.01 -0.03
C ALA A 204 0.20 -20.02 0.86
N GLU A 205 -0.03 -18.72 0.70
CA GLU A 205 0.65 -17.70 1.48
C GLU A 205 0.14 -17.67 2.94
N PRO A 206 1.04 -17.43 3.92
CA PRO A 206 0.65 -17.37 5.32
C PRO A 206 -0.24 -16.16 5.59
N ALA A 207 -1.25 -16.36 6.44
CA ALA A 207 -2.12 -15.28 6.88
C ALA A 207 -1.29 -14.14 7.51
N GLY A 208 -1.44 -12.93 6.98
CA GLY A 208 -0.70 -11.74 7.41
C GLY A 208 0.41 -11.29 6.46
N ARG A 209 0.86 -12.13 5.51
CA ARG A 209 1.74 -11.66 4.42
C ARG A 209 0.91 -10.85 3.42
N PRO A 210 1.32 -9.62 3.04
CA PRO A 210 0.62 -8.86 2.02
C PRO A 210 0.72 -9.54 0.65
N VAL A 211 -0.41 -9.95 0.09
CA VAL A 211 -0.49 -10.49 -1.28
C VAL A 211 -1.31 -9.53 -2.13
N VAL A 212 -0.72 -9.00 -3.18
CA VAL A 212 -1.37 -8.07 -4.12
C VAL A 212 -1.67 -8.83 -5.40
N VAL A 213 -2.92 -8.84 -5.83
CA VAL A 213 -3.34 -9.54 -7.05
C VAL A 213 -3.78 -8.53 -8.09
N VAL A 214 -3.11 -8.49 -9.23
CA VAL A 214 -3.47 -7.62 -10.34
C VAL A 214 -4.30 -8.42 -11.34
N SER A 215 -5.60 -8.18 -11.34
CA SER A 215 -6.53 -8.63 -12.39
C SER A 215 -7.75 -7.72 -12.41
N SER A 216 -8.26 -7.43 -13.60
CA SER A 216 -9.54 -6.76 -13.82
C SER A 216 -10.71 -7.75 -13.78
N ASP A 217 -10.45 -9.04 -13.63
CA ASP A 217 -11.48 -10.04 -13.42
C ASP A 217 -12.01 -9.95 -11.97
N ARG A 218 -13.31 -9.68 -11.84
CA ARG A 218 -13.96 -9.58 -10.54
C ARG A 218 -14.03 -10.92 -9.82
N GLU A 219 -14.15 -12.00 -10.55
CA GLU A 219 -14.20 -13.33 -9.98
C GLU A 219 -12.86 -13.70 -9.31
N VAL A 220 -11.74 -13.34 -9.94
CA VAL A 220 -10.41 -13.44 -9.32
C VAL A 220 -10.38 -12.55 -8.08
N ALA A 221 -10.76 -11.28 -8.21
CA ALA A 221 -10.75 -10.32 -7.10
C ALA A 221 -11.54 -10.80 -5.88
N ASP A 222 -12.73 -11.37 -6.07
CA ASP A 222 -13.58 -11.86 -4.98
C ASP A 222 -13.07 -13.18 -4.40
N GLY A 223 -12.48 -14.04 -5.23
CA GLY A 223 -11.81 -15.26 -4.77
C GLY A 223 -10.61 -14.98 -3.87
N VAL A 224 -9.77 -14.01 -4.26
CA VAL A 224 -8.54 -13.70 -3.52
C VAL A 224 -8.79 -12.82 -2.29
N ARG A 225 -9.79 -11.93 -2.31
CA ARG A 225 -10.22 -11.15 -1.12
C ARG A 225 -10.63 -12.05 0.05
N ARG A 226 -11.34 -13.14 -0.25
CA ARG A 226 -11.77 -14.14 0.76
C ARG A 226 -10.59 -14.80 1.48
N HIS A 227 -9.39 -14.70 0.91
CA HIS A 227 -8.15 -15.24 1.47
C HIS A 227 -7.17 -14.12 1.91
N GLY A 228 -7.65 -12.88 2.06
CA GLY A 228 -6.88 -11.77 2.63
C GLY A 228 -5.96 -11.03 1.65
N ALA A 229 -6.03 -11.33 0.35
CA ALA A 229 -5.27 -10.60 -0.66
C ALA A 229 -5.93 -9.27 -1.06
N TYR A 230 -5.11 -8.36 -1.58
CA TYR A 230 -5.49 -7.05 -2.10
C TYR A 230 -5.63 -7.09 -3.62
N PRO A 231 -6.85 -7.21 -4.18
CA PRO A 231 -7.01 -7.13 -5.62
C PRO A 231 -6.96 -5.69 -6.13
N LEU A 232 -6.23 -5.51 -7.23
CA LEU A 232 -6.13 -4.28 -7.99
C LEU A 232 -6.42 -4.56 -9.47
N GLY A 233 -6.97 -3.57 -10.17
CA GLY A 233 -7.25 -3.69 -11.60
C GLY A 233 -5.99 -3.54 -12.43
N ALA A 234 -6.01 -4.08 -13.65
CA ALA A 234 -4.85 -4.07 -14.54
C ALA A 234 -4.32 -2.66 -14.83
N ASP A 235 -5.21 -1.65 -14.82
CA ASP A 235 -4.85 -0.26 -15.09
C ASP A 235 -3.88 0.32 -14.05
N SER A 236 -3.93 -0.12 -12.80
CA SER A 236 -3.00 0.33 -11.76
C SER A 236 -1.56 -0.07 -12.11
N LEU A 237 -1.36 -1.33 -12.51
CA LEU A 237 -0.08 -1.85 -12.93
C LEU A 237 0.39 -1.22 -14.25
N LEU A 238 -0.49 -1.09 -15.24
CA LEU A 238 -0.13 -0.47 -16.53
C LEU A 238 0.34 0.98 -16.35
N ARG A 239 -0.36 1.78 -15.53
CA ARG A 239 0.04 3.16 -15.21
C ARG A 239 1.35 3.19 -14.44
N ARG A 240 1.56 2.25 -13.51
CA ARG A 240 2.82 2.14 -12.76
C ARG A 240 4.01 1.79 -13.65
N LEU A 241 3.82 0.87 -14.60
CA LEU A 241 4.85 0.48 -15.57
C LEU A 241 5.19 1.63 -16.53
N ALA A 242 4.22 2.47 -16.89
CA ALA A 242 4.46 3.64 -17.75
C ALA A 242 5.28 4.76 -17.07
N ARG A 243 5.41 4.74 -15.73
CA ARG A 243 6.22 5.69 -14.95
C ARG A 243 7.68 5.25 -14.77
N SER A 244 8.02 4.03 -15.20
CA SER A 244 9.32 3.37 -14.98
C SER A 244 10.17 3.41 -16.23
#